data_AF-A0A1B8S8Z2-F1
#
_entry.id   AF-A0A1B8S8Z2-F1
#
_cell.length_a   1.000
_cell.length_b   1.000
_cell.length_c   1.000
_cell.angle_alpha   90.00
_cell.angle_beta   90.00
_cell.angle_gamma   90.00
#
_symmetry.space_group_name_H-M   'P 1'
#
loop_
_entity.id
_entity.type
_entity.pdbx_description
1 polymer ?
#
loop_
_entity_poly.entity_id
_entity_poly.type
_entity_poly.pdbx_seq_one_letter_code
_entity_poly.pdbx_strand_id
1 'polypeptide(L)' 'NTYLRQYLALYGNGGNDVVARTAPAPQGPWSAEQTLIPTGQIPGGIYAPYMHPWSTGKEVYFTLSLWNAYDVMLMRTVLG' A
#
# COMPACT_ATOMS: atom_id res chain seq x y z
N ASN A 1 2.10 9.93 -8.69
CA ASN A 1 3.30 9.97 -7.82
C ASN A 1 4.36 10.84 -8.48
N THR A 2 4.89 11.85 -7.78
CA THR A 2 5.82 12.86 -8.31
C THR A 2 7.25 12.34 -8.46
N TYR A 3 7.64 11.29 -7.73
CA TYR A 3 8.96 10.67 -7.82
C TYR A 3 9.06 9.72 -9.02
N LEU A 4 8.17 8.73 -9.09
CA LEU A 4 8.16 7.72 -10.16
C LEU A 4 7.55 8.23 -11.48
N ARG A 5 6.84 9.36 -11.45
CA ARG A 5 6.02 9.89 -12.57
C ARG A 5 5.00 8.87 -13.11
N GLN A 6 4.49 8.04 -12.21
CA GLN A 6 3.48 7.01 -12.49
C GLN A 6 2.30 7.15 -11.52
N TYR A 7 1.17 6.55 -11.91
CA TYR A 7 0.09 6.24 -10.99
C TYR A 7 0.57 5.17 -10.02
N LEU A 8 0.12 5.26 -8.76
CA LEU A 8 0.45 4.32 -7.69
C LEU A 8 -0.87 3.86 -7.07
N ALA A 9 -1.09 2.55 -7.05
CA ALA A 9 -2.17 1.92 -6.31
C ALA A 9 -1.58 1.14 -5.13
N LEU A 10 -2.24 1.20 -3.98
CA LEU A 10 -1.88 0.46 -2.78
C LEU A 10 -3.16 -0.16 -2.22
N TYR A 11 -3.19 -1.48 -2.03
CA TYR A 11 -4.40 -2.21 -1.67
C TYR A 11 -4.06 -3.57 -1.02
N GLY A 12 -5.07 -4.23 -0.45
CA GLY A 12 -4.97 -5.63 -0.01
C GLY A 12 -5.32 -6.60 -1.16
N ASN A 13 -4.44 -7.54 -1.49
CA ASN A 13 -4.69 -8.51 -2.56
C ASN A 13 -5.49 -9.74 -2.06
N GLY A 14 -5.77 -10.69 -2.96
CA GLY A 14 -6.52 -11.92 -2.62
C GLY A 14 -5.81 -12.86 -1.64
N GLY A 15 -4.49 -12.69 -1.44
CA GLY A 15 -3.70 -13.41 -0.44
C GLY A 15 -3.68 -12.75 0.94
N ASN A 16 -4.39 -11.62 1.09
CA ASN A 16 -4.39 -10.77 2.27
C ASN A 16 -3.02 -10.09 2.55
N ASP A 17 -2.21 -9.91 1.51
CA ASP A 17 -1.01 -9.08 1.55
C ASP A 17 -1.37 -7.62 1.27
N VAL A 18 -0.64 -6.67 1.85
CA VAL A 18 -0.64 -5.28 1.39
C VAL A 18 0.36 -5.17 0.25
N VAL A 19 -0.12 -4.76 -0.92
CA VAL A 19 0.68 -4.64 -2.14
C VAL A 19 0.62 -3.23 -2.70
N ALA A 20 1.61 -2.88 -3.51
CA ALA A 20 1.62 -1.70 -4.35
C ALA A 20 1.84 -2.06 -5.83
N ARG A 21 1.28 -1.25 -6.71
CA ARG A 21 1.45 -1.36 -8.16
C ARG A 21 1.56 0.01 -8.78
N THR A 22 2.29 0.11 -9.89
CA THR A 22 2.43 1.35 -10.64
C THR A 22 1.95 1.21 -12.08
N ALA A 23 1.57 2.33 -12.69
CA ALA A 23 1.15 2.37 -14.09
C ALA A 23 1.42 3.73 -14.74
N PRO A 24 1.64 3.79 -16.06
CA PRO A 24 1.79 5.06 -16.78
C PRO A 24 0.45 5.81 -16.95
N ALA A 25 -0.69 5.11 -16.88
CA ALA A 25 -2.04 5.67 -16.95
C ALA A 25 -2.95 5.01 -15.88
N PRO A 26 -4.06 5.64 -15.45
CA PRO A 26 -4.86 5.12 -14.35
C PRO A 26 -5.58 3.80 -14.68
N GLN A 27 -5.82 3.52 -15.96
CA GLN A 27 -6.34 2.25 -16.45
C GLN A 27 -5.26 1.17 -16.66
N GLY A 28 -3.98 1.50 -16.49
CA GLY A 28 -2.85 0.59 -16.72
C GLY A 28 -2.05 0.90 -18.00
N PRO A 29 -1.18 -0.04 -18.45
CA PRO A 29 -0.94 -1.35 -17.87
C PRO A 29 -0.33 -1.25 -16.46
N TRP A 30 -0.88 -1.99 -15.51
CA TRP A 30 -0.36 -2.06 -14.14
C TRP A 30 0.81 -3.03 -14.05
N SER A 31 1.85 -2.66 -13.30
CA SER A 31 3.02 -3.50 -12.98
C SER A 31 2.61 -4.84 -12.33
N ALA A 32 3.56 -5.75 -12.14
CA ALA A 32 3.36 -6.83 -11.17
C ALA A 32 3.12 -6.27 -9.76
N GLU A 33 2.50 -7.07 -8.89
CA GLU A 33 2.34 -6.72 -7.48
C GLU A 33 3.71 -6.66 -6.79
N GLN A 34 3.96 -5.56 -6.08
CA GLN A 34 5.05 -5.45 -5.12
C GLN A 34 4.48 -5.61 -3.72
N THR A 35 4.83 -6.70 -3.04
CA THR A 35 4.41 -6.94 -1.66
C THR A 35 5.13 -5.96 -0.73
N LEU A 36 4.34 -5.21 0.06
CA LEU A 36 4.83 -4.32 1.11
C LEU A 36 4.74 -4.98 2.48
N ILE A 37 3.62 -5.66 2.76
CA ILE A 37 3.39 -6.38 4.01
C ILE A 37 2.75 -7.73 3.66
N PRO A 38 3.49 -8.84 3.76
CA PRO A 38 2.93 -10.17 3.58
C PRO A 38 1.95 -10.52 4.70
N THR A 39 1.01 -11.39 4.39
CA THR A 39 0.05 -11.96 5.31
C THR A 39 0.75 -12.61 6.52
N GLY A 40 0.20 -12.41 7.71
CA GLY A 40 0.74 -12.95 8.96
C GLY A 40 1.97 -12.24 9.52
N GLN A 41 2.62 -11.33 8.77
CA GLN A 41 3.74 -10.55 9.33
C GLN A 41 3.31 -9.68 10.51
N ILE A 42 2.09 -9.14 10.45
CA ILE A 42 1.49 -8.40 11.57
C ILE A 42 0.42 -9.30 12.20
N PRO A 43 0.62 -9.76 13.45
CA PRO A 43 -0.34 -10.59 14.15
C PRO A 43 -1.69 -9.90 14.29
N GLY A 44 -2.75 -10.69 14.32
CA GLY A 44 -4.10 -10.14 14.53
C GLY A 44 -4.81 -9.64 13.29
N GLY A 45 -4.14 -9.75 12.14
CA GLY A 45 -4.66 -9.54 10.80
C GLY A 45 -4.91 -8.08 10.44
N ILE A 46 -4.57 -7.79 9.19
CA ILE A 46 -4.50 -6.46 8.62
C ILE A 46 -5.60 -6.27 7.58
N TYR A 47 -6.14 -5.06 7.46
CA TYR A 47 -7.13 -4.74 6.43
C TYR A 47 -7.17 -3.25 6.10
N ALA A 48 -7.83 -2.95 4.97
CA ALA A 48 -8.15 -1.61 4.49
C ALA A 48 -6.97 -0.62 4.54
N PRO A 49 -5.87 -0.90 3.83
CA PRO A 49 -4.81 0.08 3.74
C PRO A 49 -5.30 1.31 2.97
N TYR A 50 -4.96 2.51 3.44
CA TYR A 50 -5.36 3.76 2.79
C TYR A 50 -4.18 4.73 2.70
N MET A 51 -3.82 5.10 1.48
CA MET A 51 -2.71 6.01 1.24
C MET A 51 -3.07 7.42 1.70
N HIS A 52 -2.21 8.03 2.51
CA HIS A 52 -2.42 9.41 2.95
C HIS A 52 -2.37 10.36 1.73
N PRO A 53 -3.32 11.30 1.54
CA PRO A 53 -3.39 12.13 0.33
C PRO A 53 -2.14 12.97 0.05
N TRP A 54 -1.34 13.27 1.08
CA TRP A 54 -0.08 14.02 0.96
C TRP A 54 1.12 13.17 0.55
N SER A 55 0.98 11.84 0.49
CA SER A 55 2.00 10.89 0.05
C SER A 55 2.21 10.94 -1.47
N THR A 56 2.69 12.08 -1.98
CA THR A 56 2.83 12.30 -3.41
C THR A 56 4.21 11.92 -3.94
N GLY A 57 5.25 11.91 -3.11
CA GLY A 57 6.66 11.73 -3.48
C GLY A 57 7.22 10.32 -3.28
N LYS A 58 8.52 10.23 -3.00
CA LYS A 58 9.23 8.95 -2.81
C LYS A 58 8.80 8.22 -1.54
N GLU A 59 8.50 8.96 -0.49
CA GLU A 59 7.97 8.41 0.75
C GLU A 59 6.46 8.35 0.70
N VAL A 60 5.92 7.18 1.02
CA VAL A 60 4.49 6.92 1.03
C VAL A 60 4.07 6.52 2.43
N TYR A 61 3.28 7.38 3.05
CA TYR A 61 2.57 7.10 4.29
C TYR A 61 1.17 6.59 3.98
N PHE A 62 0.73 5.58 4.72
CA PHE A 62 -0.60 4.99 4.61
C PHE A 62 -1.07 4.46 5.97
N THR A 63 -2.38 4.45 6.20
CA THR A 63 -2.94 3.81 7.38
C THR A 63 -3.14 2.32 7.11
N LEU A 64 -3.05 1.50 8.15
CA LEU A 64 -3.37 0.07 8.11
C LEU A 64 -4.15 -0.31 9.35
N SER A 65 -5.32 -0.93 9.18
CA SER A 65 -6.19 -1.29 10.30
C SER A 65 -5.90 -2.71 10.79
N LEU A 66 -5.97 -2.92 12.10
CA LEU A 66 -5.84 -4.22 12.77
C LEU A 66 -7.20 -4.68 13.29
N TRP A 67 -7.68 -5.83 12.84
CA TRP A 67 -9.04 -6.25 13.19
C TRP A 67 -9.15 -6.79 14.61
N ASN A 68 -8.14 -7.50 15.11
CA ASN A 68 -8.18 -8.09 16.45
C ASN A 68 -8.05 -7.06 17.57
N ALA A 69 -7.18 -6.07 17.37
CA ALA A 69 -6.87 -5.02 18.33
C ALA A 69 -7.79 -3.81 18.16
N TYR A 70 -8.48 -3.72 17.02
CA TYR A 70 -9.33 -2.61 16.64
C TYR A 70 -8.59 -1.27 16.69
N ASP A 71 -7.42 -1.25 16.06
CA ASP A 71 -6.48 -0.12 16.06
C ASP A 71 -6.05 0.23 14.63
N VAL A 72 -5.55 1.45 14.44
CA VAL A 72 -5.07 1.97 13.15
C VAL A 72 -3.61 2.38 13.28
N MET A 73 -2.75 1.72 12.51
CA MET A 73 -1.33 2.05 12.45
C MET A 73 -1.05 3.04 11.33
N LEU A 74 -0.13 3.98 11.59
CA LEU A 74 0.51 4.76 10.53
C LEU A 74 1.73 3.99 10.03
N MET A 75 1.69 3.63 8.75
CA MET A 75 2.76 2.92 8.06
C MET A 75 3.53 3.88 7.15
N ARG A 76 4.79 3.57 6.90
CA ARG A 76 5.65 4.28 5.94
C ARG A 76 6.36 3.25 5.06
N THR A 77 6.39 3.50 3.76
CA THR A 77 7.25 2.81 2.81
C THR A 77 7.99 3.82 1.93
N VAL A 78 9.08 3.38 1.31
CA VAL A 78 9.91 4.19 0.41
C VAL A 78 9.92 3.50 -0.96
N LEU A 79 9.54 4.23 -1.99
CA LEU A 79 9.54 3.74 -3.37
C LEU A 79 10.97 3.57 -3.88
N GLY A 80 11.26 2.42 -4.49
CA GLY A 80 12.55 2.01 -5.04
C GLY A 80 12.54 1.94 -6.56
#